data_AF-A0A919NW26-F1
#
_entry.id   AF-A0A919NW26-F1
#
_cell.length_a   1.000
_cell.length_b   1.000
_cell.length_c   1.000
_cell.angle_alpha   90.00
_cell.angle_beta   90.00
_cell.angle_gamma   90.00
#
_symmetry.space_group_name_H-M   'P 1'
#
loop_
_entity.id
_entity.type
_entity.pdbx_description
1 polymer ?
#
loop_
_entity_poly.entity_id
_entity_poly.type
_entity_poly.pdbx_seq_one_letter_code
_entity_poly.pdbx_strand_id
1 'polypeptide(L)'
;MLLPVSITKPKRRAAAVLGGAAVAALVVTALAVRLGGSSSPEPQAKAAQIVAPSPSVPVLTSSAAKPASPAAATKSATSKAAPVAKGGWIPVDPAAWQKQVAAFKARKIDPVPAGVGNLPEFRADCTYSHRRADDPIVFPGLPGASHMHSFVGNKAVDADTTAEDLTKFTATTCKPVVDHSSYWVPTLYDAATKKPVETTGFRVYYRSIRNNSAGVMPIPTGLRMIAGDAKKKVPTPRGAQGQFYCAFYGPGDLDGVARSTNGNWPICGEPATLHFMLQFPDCWDGKNLDSPNHKDHLAYGSDSACPAGHPVRIPALTFDIQYGVKGTQQGYYLSSDPTGRSASSMHGDAFLVWDADAMNKRTKDCVVQRRTCDNNGYLS
;
A
#
# COMPACT_ATOMS: atom_id res chain seq x y z
N MET A 1 45.27 -37.52 35.78
CA MET A 1 44.21 -37.85 36.76
C MET A 1 43.03 -36.94 36.44
N LEU A 2 41.89 -37.57 36.13
CA LEU A 2 40.54 -37.03 35.91
C LEU A 2 40.21 -36.28 34.60
N LEU A 3 39.22 -36.87 33.92
CA LEU A 3 38.61 -36.64 32.60
C LEU A 3 37.41 -35.66 32.66
N PRO A 4 36.91 -35.17 31.51
CA PRO A 4 35.73 -34.32 31.42
C PRO A 4 34.40 -35.08 31.55
N VAL A 5 33.40 -34.43 32.16
CA VAL A 5 32.02 -34.94 32.32
C VAL A 5 31.13 -34.39 31.21
N SER A 6 30.52 -35.30 30.45
CA SER A 6 29.46 -35.05 29.47
C SER A 6 28.10 -35.29 30.13
N ILE A 7 27.17 -34.34 30.04
CA ILE A 7 25.81 -34.48 30.57
C ILE A 7 24.80 -34.58 29.42
N THR A 8 24.25 -35.79 29.28
CA THR A 8 23.17 -36.18 28.35
C THR A 8 21.78 -35.72 28.83
N LYS A 9 20.93 -35.28 27.89
CA LYS A 9 19.50 -34.93 28.09
C LYS A 9 18.64 -36.13 28.51
N PRO A 10 17.61 -35.97 29.36
CA PRO A 10 16.65 -37.03 29.65
C PRO A 10 15.51 -37.10 28.63
N LYS A 11 15.11 -38.35 28.32
CA LYS A 11 13.98 -38.74 27.45
C LYS A 11 12.64 -38.59 28.18
N ARG A 12 11.61 -38.16 27.43
CA ARG A 12 10.19 -38.17 27.83
C ARG A 12 9.71 -39.60 28.09
N ARG A 13 8.96 -39.82 29.17
CA ARG A 13 8.11 -41.00 29.38
C ARG A 13 6.65 -40.58 29.39
N ALA A 14 5.87 -41.24 28.54
CA ALA A 14 4.41 -41.21 28.54
C ALA A 14 3.90 -42.15 29.65
N ALA A 15 2.81 -41.77 30.30
CA ALA A 15 2.00 -42.66 31.12
C ALA A 15 0.53 -42.38 30.80
N ALA A 16 -0.18 -43.46 30.45
CA ALA A 16 -1.62 -43.51 30.25
C ALA A 16 -2.15 -44.70 31.05
N VAL A 17 -3.11 -44.50 31.95
CA VAL A 17 -4.08 -45.46 32.53
C VAL A 17 -5.20 -44.58 33.16
N LEU A 18 -6.38 -44.44 32.56
CA LEU A 18 -7.62 -45.24 32.70
C LEU A 18 -8.33 -45.13 34.06
N GLY A 19 -9.63 -44.78 34.00
CA GLY A 19 -10.67 -45.31 34.89
C GLY A 19 -11.40 -44.30 35.78
N GLY A 20 -12.72 -44.17 35.60
CA GLY A 20 -13.61 -43.64 36.64
C GLY A 20 -14.80 -42.83 36.12
N ALA A 21 -15.94 -43.50 35.88
CA ALA A 21 -17.22 -42.88 35.59
C ALA A 21 -17.86 -42.28 36.86
N ALA A 22 -18.47 -41.10 36.74
CA ALA A 22 -19.50 -40.63 37.68
C ALA A 22 -20.52 -39.77 36.93
N VAL A 23 -21.77 -40.23 36.99
CA VAL A 23 -22.97 -39.63 36.45
C VAL A 23 -23.45 -38.54 37.41
N ALA A 24 -23.76 -37.35 36.91
CA ALA A 24 -24.61 -36.38 37.59
C ALA A 24 -25.53 -35.70 36.57
N ALA A 25 -26.80 -36.11 36.60
CA ALA A 25 -27.89 -35.49 35.88
C ALA A 25 -28.25 -34.15 36.56
N LEU A 26 -28.36 -33.08 35.78
CA LEU A 26 -28.99 -31.84 36.22
C LEU A 26 -30.05 -31.44 35.19
N VAL A 27 -31.28 -31.53 35.67
CA VAL A 27 -32.54 -31.15 35.03
C VAL A 27 -32.55 -29.64 34.83
N VAL A 28 -32.76 -29.18 33.60
CA VAL A 28 -33.18 -27.79 33.35
C VAL A 28 -34.60 -27.84 32.80
N THR A 29 -35.53 -27.41 33.64
CA THR A 29 -36.95 -27.23 33.37
C THR A 29 -37.15 -26.09 32.36
N ALA A 30 -37.95 -26.38 31.33
CA ALA A 30 -38.50 -25.40 30.42
C ALA A 30 -39.58 -24.57 31.13
N LEU A 31 -39.54 -23.25 30.96
CA LEU A 31 -40.68 -22.38 31.24
C LEU A 31 -40.99 -21.54 30.00
N ALA A 32 -42.10 -21.89 29.34
CA ALA A 32 -42.75 -21.07 28.35
C ALA A 32 -43.70 -20.09 29.07
N VAL A 33 -43.58 -18.79 28.81
CA VAL A 33 -44.63 -17.81 29.12
C VAL A 33 -44.87 -16.93 27.89
N ARG A 34 -46.16 -16.72 27.65
CA ARG A 34 -46.82 -16.20 26.45
C ARG A 34 -46.68 -14.69 26.25
N LEU A 35 -46.75 -14.34 24.96
CA LEU A 35 -47.38 -13.19 24.32
C LEU A 35 -48.12 -12.19 25.23
N GLY A 36 -47.69 -10.92 25.15
CA GLY A 36 -48.46 -9.75 25.54
C GLY A 36 -48.13 -8.60 24.58
N GLY A 37 -49.02 -8.36 23.62
CA GLY A 37 -48.97 -7.18 22.76
C GLY A 37 -49.39 -5.92 23.52
N SER A 38 -48.75 -4.81 23.20
CA SER A 38 -49.33 -3.48 23.40
C SER A 38 -48.77 -2.53 22.34
N SER A 39 -49.71 -1.82 21.73
CA SER A 39 -49.62 -1.04 20.51
C SER A 39 -49.55 0.45 20.82
N SER A 40 -48.65 1.14 20.10
CA SER A 40 -48.73 2.55 19.63
C SER A 40 -48.59 3.69 20.67
N PRO A 41 -48.31 4.95 20.23
CA PRO A 41 -47.95 5.45 18.89
C PRO A 41 -46.69 6.35 18.84
N GLU A 42 -46.19 6.48 17.60
CA GLU A 42 -45.26 7.47 17.09
C GLU A 42 -45.88 8.89 17.03
N PRO A 43 -45.16 9.97 17.35
CA PRO A 43 -45.59 11.33 17.03
C PRO A 43 -45.11 11.73 15.63
N GLN A 44 -46.06 11.81 14.69
CA GLN A 44 -45.95 12.55 13.45
C GLN A 44 -45.75 14.05 13.73
N ALA A 45 -44.69 14.63 13.18
CA ALA A 45 -44.53 16.08 13.09
C ALA A 45 -44.66 16.52 11.63
N LYS A 46 -45.64 17.40 11.42
CA LYS A 46 -46.12 18.05 10.21
C LYS A 46 -45.04 18.51 9.23
N ALA A 47 -45.31 18.25 7.94
CA ALA A 47 -44.81 19.04 6.83
C ALA A 47 -45.33 20.48 6.91
N ALA A 48 -44.43 21.46 6.80
CA ALA A 48 -44.75 22.84 6.52
C ALA A 48 -43.98 23.26 5.27
N GLN A 49 -44.71 23.54 4.20
CA GLN A 49 -44.22 24.26 3.02
C GLN A 49 -43.93 25.70 3.42
N ILE A 50 -42.72 26.20 3.15
CA ILE A 50 -42.46 27.64 3.07
C ILE A 50 -41.60 27.93 1.85
N VAL A 51 -42.07 28.95 1.14
CA VAL A 51 -41.68 29.49 -0.16
C VAL A 51 -40.29 30.14 -0.12
N ALA A 52 -39.55 30.00 -1.21
CA ALA A 52 -38.25 30.63 -1.44
C ALA A 52 -38.35 32.15 -1.70
N PRO A 53 -37.28 32.90 -1.42
CA PRO A 53 -36.93 34.02 -2.29
C PRO A 53 -35.47 33.96 -2.79
N SER A 54 -35.32 34.30 -4.07
CA SER A 54 -34.05 34.57 -4.76
C SER A 54 -33.35 35.82 -4.20
N PRO A 55 -32.03 35.92 -4.40
CA PRO A 55 -31.41 37.21 -4.67
C PRO A 55 -30.75 37.23 -6.06
N SER A 56 -31.17 38.21 -6.84
CA SER A 56 -30.66 38.63 -8.14
C SER A 56 -29.24 39.18 -8.03
N VAL A 57 -28.37 38.84 -8.98
CA VAL A 57 -27.08 39.53 -9.22
C VAL A 57 -26.99 39.89 -10.71
N PRO A 58 -26.48 41.08 -11.08
CA PRO A 58 -26.73 41.69 -12.38
C PRO A 58 -25.90 41.10 -13.52
N VAL A 59 -26.50 41.14 -14.70
CA VAL A 59 -25.89 40.87 -16.01
C VAL A 59 -24.89 41.97 -16.34
N LEU A 60 -23.64 41.58 -16.64
CA LEU A 60 -22.68 42.41 -17.37
C LEU A 60 -22.51 41.83 -18.76
N THR A 61 -22.97 42.61 -19.75
CA THR A 61 -22.71 42.41 -21.17
C THR A 61 -21.32 42.96 -21.50
N SER A 62 -20.52 42.20 -22.26
CA SER A 62 -19.54 42.82 -23.17
C SER A 62 -19.13 41.86 -24.29
N SER A 63 -19.59 42.26 -25.47
CA SER A 63 -19.07 42.12 -26.84
C SER A 63 -17.99 41.10 -27.19
N ALA A 64 -18.31 40.32 -28.22
CA ALA A 64 -17.40 39.48 -28.98
C ALA A 64 -16.47 40.30 -29.89
N ALA A 65 -15.20 39.90 -29.97
CA ALA A 65 -14.28 40.27 -31.05
C ALA A 65 -13.65 39.00 -31.65
N LYS A 66 -13.67 38.90 -32.98
CA LYS A 66 -13.11 37.82 -33.82
C LYS A 66 -11.56 37.92 -33.93
N PRO A 67 -10.85 36.91 -34.48
CA PRO A 67 -9.52 36.51 -34.05
C PRO A 67 -8.40 37.04 -34.96
N ALA A 68 -7.21 37.24 -34.38
CA ALA A 68 -5.97 37.43 -35.13
C ALA A 68 -5.20 36.09 -35.21
N SER A 69 -4.75 35.74 -36.42
CA SER A 69 -3.86 34.60 -36.69
C SER A 69 -2.42 34.86 -36.22
N PRO A 70 -1.61 33.81 -35.99
CA PRO A 70 -0.44 33.88 -35.13
C PRO A 70 0.85 34.32 -35.84
N ALA A 71 1.69 35.06 -35.12
CA ALA A 71 3.08 35.28 -35.49
C ALA A 71 3.90 34.00 -35.24
N ALA A 72 4.75 33.67 -36.21
CA ALA A 72 5.60 32.48 -36.22
C ALA A 72 6.60 32.47 -35.05
N ALA A 73 6.42 31.53 -34.12
CA ALA A 73 7.43 31.16 -33.14
C ALA A 73 8.28 30.01 -33.68
N THR A 74 9.58 30.26 -33.71
CA THR A 74 10.65 29.32 -34.08
C THR A 74 10.55 28.05 -33.22
N LYS A 75 10.36 26.90 -33.88
CA LYS A 75 10.34 25.58 -33.23
C LYS A 75 11.76 25.24 -32.76
N SER A 76 12.03 25.47 -31.48
CA SER A 76 13.11 24.76 -30.80
C SER A 76 12.65 23.31 -30.63
N ALA A 77 13.36 22.37 -31.25
CA ALA A 77 13.07 20.96 -31.19
C ALA A 77 13.40 20.44 -29.77
N THR A 78 12.43 20.55 -28.86
CA THR A 78 12.41 19.70 -27.68
C THR A 78 12.11 18.28 -28.16
N SER A 79 13.04 17.36 -27.90
CA SER A 79 12.82 15.94 -28.09
C SER A 79 11.66 15.52 -27.19
N LYS A 80 10.44 15.53 -27.74
CA LYS A 80 9.28 14.91 -27.13
C LYS A 80 9.66 13.45 -26.88
N ALA A 81 9.58 13.01 -25.62
CA ALA A 81 9.58 11.60 -25.31
C ALA A 81 8.53 10.91 -26.20
N ALA A 82 8.93 9.80 -26.81
CA ALA A 82 8.06 9.06 -27.71
C ALA A 82 6.75 8.69 -26.99
N PRO A 83 5.58 8.81 -27.63
CA PRO A 83 4.33 8.35 -27.05
C PRO A 83 4.45 6.85 -26.76
N VAL A 84 4.25 6.48 -25.49
CA VAL A 84 4.30 5.09 -25.02
C VAL A 84 3.23 4.30 -25.78
N ALA A 85 3.63 3.27 -26.53
CA ALA A 85 2.70 2.38 -27.20
C ALA A 85 1.79 1.70 -26.16
N LYS A 86 0.47 1.69 -26.42
CA LYS A 86 -0.51 0.97 -25.59
C LYS A 86 -0.05 -0.48 -25.36
N GLY A 87 0.14 -0.87 -24.10
CA GLY A 87 0.37 -2.27 -23.69
C GLY A 87 1.72 -2.87 -24.10
N GLY A 88 2.72 -2.04 -24.41
CA GLY A 88 4.08 -2.51 -24.73
C GLY A 88 4.98 -2.63 -23.49
N TRP A 89 6.14 -3.27 -23.67
CA TRP A 89 7.23 -3.16 -22.71
C TRP A 89 7.74 -1.72 -22.68
N ILE A 90 7.93 -1.16 -21.48
CA ILE A 90 8.51 0.17 -21.30
C ILE A 90 9.97 -0.02 -20.89
N PRO A 91 10.96 0.16 -21.77
CA PRO A 91 12.35 0.00 -21.39
C PRO A 91 12.82 1.13 -20.46
N VAL A 92 13.76 0.83 -19.59
CA VAL A 92 14.54 1.86 -18.90
C VAL A 92 15.45 2.56 -19.91
N ASP A 93 15.65 3.88 -19.77
CA ASP A 93 16.69 4.58 -20.53
C ASP A 93 18.07 4.03 -20.09
N PRO A 94 18.84 3.39 -20.99
CA PRO A 94 20.12 2.79 -20.62
C PRO A 94 21.14 3.82 -20.14
N ALA A 95 21.18 5.03 -20.73
CA ALA A 95 22.13 6.06 -20.35
C ALA A 95 21.80 6.62 -18.96
N ALA A 96 20.51 6.91 -18.70
CA ALA A 96 20.07 7.37 -17.39
C ALA A 96 20.32 6.31 -16.31
N TRP A 97 20.01 5.04 -16.61
CA TRP A 97 20.24 3.94 -15.67
C TRP A 97 21.72 3.72 -15.37
N GLN A 98 22.58 3.68 -16.39
CA GLN A 98 24.02 3.52 -16.18
C GLN A 98 24.61 4.70 -15.39
N LYS A 99 24.13 5.92 -15.61
CA LYS A 99 24.52 7.10 -14.82
C LYS A 99 24.13 6.93 -13.35
N GLN A 100 22.89 6.51 -13.07
CA GLN A 100 22.44 6.25 -11.69
C GLN A 100 23.24 5.15 -11.02
N VAL A 101 23.50 4.04 -11.71
CA VAL A 101 24.31 2.92 -11.23
C VAL A 101 25.75 3.35 -10.94
N ALA A 102 26.36 4.14 -11.82
CA ALA A 102 27.71 4.66 -11.61
C ALA A 102 27.77 5.57 -10.37
N ALA A 103 26.80 6.48 -10.21
CA ALA A 103 26.68 7.33 -9.04
C ALA A 103 26.48 6.51 -7.75
N PHE A 104 25.62 5.50 -7.77
CA PHE A 104 25.40 4.60 -6.64
C PHE A 104 26.65 3.80 -6.24
N LYS A 105 27.41 3.32 -7.22
CA LYS A 105 28.67 2.59 -6.99
C LYS A 105 29.74 3.51 -6.41
N ALA A 106 29.87 4.72 -6.94
CA ALA A 106 30.85 5.72 -6.48
C ALA A 106 30.52 6.32 -5.12
N ARG A 107 29.25 6.28 -4.70
CA ARG A 107 28.81 6.80 -3.40
C ARG A 107 29.52 6.08 -2.25
N LYS A 108 30.16 6.89 -1.41
CA LYS A 108 30.70 6.46 -0.12
C LYS A 108 29.56 6.22 0.85
N ILE A 109 29.74 5.19 1.66
CA ILE A 109 28.85 4.79 2.73
C ILE A 109 29.01 5.78 3.88
N ASP A 110 27.91 6.37 4.35
CA ASP A 110 27.98 7.29 5.49
C ASP A 110 28.23 6.52 6.80
N PRO A 111 29.08 7.03 7.71
CA PRO A 111 29.26 6.42 9.03
C PRO A 111 27.93 6.28 9.76
N VAL A 112 27.72 5.13 10.39
CA VAL A 112 26.49 4.87 11.16
C VAL A 112 26.61 5.55 12.54
N PRO A 113 25.69 6.46 12.90
CA PRO A 113 25.63 7.01 14.25
C PRO A 113 25.40 5.94 15.33
N ALA A 114 25.82 6.22 16.56
CA ALA A 114 25.51 5.35 17.70
C ALA A 114 23.99 5.30 17.94
N GLY A 115 23.49 4.14 18.38
CA GLY A 115 22.07 3.94 18.73
C GLY A 115 21.14 3.59 17.57
N VAL A 116 21.61 3.69 16.32
CA VAL A 116 20.77 3.43 15.13
C VAL A 116 20.36 1.96 15.03
N GLY A 117 19.06 1.74 14.78
CA GLY A 117 18.46 0.42 14.58
C GLY A 117 19.10 -0.38 13.44
N ASN A 118 18.90 -1.69 13.43
CA ASN A 118 19.55 -2.64 12.51
C ASN A 118 18.62 -3.29 11.48
N LEU A 119 17.41 -2.73 11.29
CA LEU A 119 16.50 -3.20 10.24
C LEU A 119 16.94 -2.58 8.90
N PRO A 120 17.12 -3.36 7.82
CA PRO A 120 17.61 -2.87 6.54
C PRO A 120 16.53 -2.11 5.75
N GLU A 121 16.12 -0.94 6.23
CA GLU A 121 14.95 -0.25 5.72
C GLU A 121 15.07 1.27 5.78
N PHE A 122 14.41 1.94 4.83
CA PHE A 122 13.96 3.31 4.99
C PHE A 122 12.48 3.40 4.68
N ARG A 123 11.83 4.51 5.06
CA ARG A 123 10.40 4.68 4.82
C ARG A 123 10.07 6.01 4.17
N ALA A 124 8.94 6.03 3.47
CA ALA A 124 8.20 7.23 3.15
C ALA A 124 6.84 7.19 3.87
N ASP A 125 6.62 8.14 4.78
CA ASP A 125 5.36 8.32 5.48
C ASP A 125 4.48 9.31 4.73
N CYS A 126 3.33 8.87 4.26
CA CYS A 126 2.41 9.64 3.44
C CYS A 126 1.05 9.77 4.10
N THR A 127 0.39 10.89 3.82
CA THR A 127 -1.03 11.07 4.15
C THR A 127 -1.90 10.88 2.91
N TYR A 128 -3.20 10.66 3.12
CA TYR A 128 -4.19 10.67 2.06
C TYR A 128 -4.07 11.92 1.17
N SER A 129 -4.14 11.74 -0.15
CA SER A 129 -4.20 12.81 -1.13
C SER A 129 -5.63 13.02 -1.60
N HIS A 130 -6.15 12.06 -2.37
CA HIS A 130 -7.46 12.14 -3.00
C HIS A 130 -7.90 10.75 -3.49
N ARG A 131 -9.08 10.68 -4.10
CA ARG A 131 -9.62 9.46 -4.71
C ARG A 131 -10.18 9.71 -6.11
N ARG A 132 -9.87 8.82 -7.04
CA ARG A 132 -10.35 8.84 -8.43
C ARG A 132 -10.48 7.42 -8.98
N ALA A 133 -11.33 7.24 -9.98
CA ALA A 133 -11.47 5.98 -10.73
C ALA A 133 -10.42 5.88 -11.85
N ASP A 134 -9.20 6.31 -11.56
CA ASP A 134 -8.11 6.44 -12.52
C ASP A 134 -7.01 5.44 -12.21
N ASP A 135 -6.27 5.02 -13.23
CA ASP A 135 -5.09 4.17 -13.10
C ASP A 135 -4.14 4.41 -14.28
N PRO A 136 -3.10 5.25 -14.12
CA PRO A 136 -2.17 5.54 -15.21
C PRO A 136 -1.24 4.38 -15.57
N ILE A 137 -1.22 3.29 -14.78
CA ILE A 137 -0.45 2.08 -15.12
C ILE A 137 -1.32 1.18 -16.01
N VAL A 138 -2.51 0.82 -15.53
CA VAL A 138 -3.38 -0.17 -16.19
C VAL A 138 -4.22 0.44 -17.32
N PHE A 139 -4.67 1.68 -17.15
CA PHE A 139 -5.54 2.39 -18.10
C PHE A 139 -4.99 3.78 -18.45
N PRO A 140 -3.75 3.87 -19.00
CA PRO A 140 -3.11 5.15 -19.30
C PRO A 140 -3.95 5.96 -20.31
N GLY A 141 -4.21 7.21 -19.96
CA GLY A 141 -4.98 8.17 -20.76
C GLY A 141 -6.48 7.90 -20.81
N LEU A 142 -7.02 7.08 -19.88
CA LEU A 142 -8.44 6.73 -19.82
C LEU A 142 -9.03 7.09 -18.44
N PRO A 143 -9.39 8.37 -18.21
CA PRO A 143 -10.04 8.80 -16.97
C PRO A 143 -11.31 7.99 -16.68
N GLY A 144 -11.47 7.57 -15.43
CA GLY A 144 -12.66 6.83 -14.97
C GLY A 144 -12.73 5.36 -15.41
N ALA A 145 -11.72 4.84 -16.12
CA ALA A 145 -11.74 3.46 -16.62
C ALA A 145 -11.45 2.39 -15.56
N SER A 146 -10.94 2.78 -14.39
CA SER A 146 -10.61 1.87 -13.29
C SER A 146 -11.72 1.81 -12.23
N HIS A 147 -11.58 0.92 -11.24
CA HIS A 147 -12.32 1.08 -9.99
C HIS A 147 -11.76 2.25 -9.18
N MET A 148 -12.49 2.68 -8.16
CA MET A 148 -12.07 3.82 -7.34
C MET A 148 -10.80 3.52 -6.54
N HIS A 149 -9.76 4.30 -6.73
CA HIS A 149 -8.51 4.23 -6.00
C HIS A 149 -8.41 5.35 -4.95
N SER A 150 -7.75 5.04 -3.82
CA SER A 150 -7.29 6.03 -2.86
C SER A 150 -5.79 6.27 -3.07
N PHE A 151 -5.42 7.51 -3.34
CA PHE A 151 -4.04 7.91 -3.69
C PHE A 151 -3.32 8.57 -2.52
N VAL A 152 -2.01 8.31 -2.44
CA VAL A 152 -1.03 9.02 -1.60
C VAL A 152 0.24 9.32 -2.42
N GLY A 153 1.13 10.16 -1.89
CA GLY A 153 2.33 10.60 -2.59
C GLY A 153 2.03 11.80 -3.49
N ASN A 154 2.45 11.71 -4.75
CA ASN A 154 2.26 12.79 -5.71
C ASN A 154 0.79 13.25 -5.77
N LYS A 155 0.57 14.56 -5.58
CA LYS A 155 -0.78 15.14 -5.51
C LYS A 155 -1.44 15.36 -6.86
N ALA A 156 -0.68 15.29 -7.94
CA ALA A 156 -1.14 15.55 -9.30
C ALA A 156 -1.41 14.29 -10.11
N VAL A 157 -1.25 13.09 -9.52
CA VAL A 157 -1.50 11.82 -10.23
C VAL A 157 -2.96 11.73 -10.69
N ASP A 158 -3.14 11.30 -11.93
CA ASP A 158 -4.42 10.98 -12.56
C ASP A 158 -4.19 10.01 -13.74
N ALA A 159 -5.22 9.73 -14.53
CA ALA A 159 -5.14 8.77 -15.63
C ALA A 159 -4.14 9.16 -16.73
N ASP A 160 -3.80 10.45 -16.89
CA ASP A 160 -2.90 10.94 -17.95
C ASP A 160 -1.43 10.96 -17.51
N THR A 161 -1.16 10.69 -16.23
CA THR A 161 0.16 10.87 -15.63
C THR A 161 1.23 9.98 -16.24
N THR A 162 2.34 10.61 -16.64
CA THR A 162 3.58 9.94 -17.08
C THR A 162 4.70 10.09 -16.05
N ALA A 163 5.82 9.38 -16.25
CA ALA A 163 6.99 9.50 -15.37
C ALA A 163 7.60 10.91 -15.43
N GLU A 164 7.52 11.57 -16.59
CA GLU A 164 7.98 12.95 -16.77
C GLU A 164 7.12 13.93 -15.97
N ASP A 165 5.81 13.71 -15.91
CA ASP A 165 4.89 14.55 -15.12
C ASP A 165 5.22 14.46 -13.63
N LEU A 166 5.43 13.25 -13.10
CA LEU A 166 5.81 13.06 -11.70
C LEU A 166 7.17 13.69 -11.36
N THR A 167 8.08 13.78 -12.33
CA THR A 167 9.38 14.46 -12.15
C THR A 167 9.23 15.98 -12.14
N LYS A 168 8.23 16.53 -12.86
CA LYS A 168 7.96 17.98 -12.93
C LYS A 168 7.06 18.48 -11.80
N PHE A 169 6.01 17.74 -11.48
CA PHE A 169 5.03 18.08 -10.46
C PHE A 169 5.42 17.41 -9.14
N THR A 170 6.27 18.06 -8.37
CA THR A 170 6.91 17.45 -7.19
C THR A 170 6.11 17.52 -5.89
N ALA A 171 4.92 18.15 -5.91
CA ALA A 171 4.07 18.28 -4.74
C ALA A 171 3.59 16.89 -4.28
N THR A 172 3.96 16.51 -3.05
CA THR A 172 3.71 15.17 -2.49
C THR A 172 3.05 15.26 -1.11
N THR A 173 2.29 14.22 -0.72
CA THR A 173 1.84 14.01 0.66
C THR A 173 2.85 13.23 1.50
N CYS A 174 3.91 12.72 0.88
CA CYS A 174 4.92 11.92 1.56
C CYS A 174 6.01 12.77 2.23
N LYS A 175 6.58 12.20 3.28
CA LYS A 175 7.89 12.55 3.80
C LYS A 175 8.83 11.36 3.54
N PRO A 176 10.05 11.57 3.02
CA PRO A 176 10.62 12.86 2.64
C PRO A 176 10.02 13.42 1.34
N VAL A 177 10.08 14.75 1.16
CA VAL A 177 9.50 15.44 0.00
C VAL A 177 10.23 15.18 -1.32
N VAL A 178 11.41 14.56 -1.26
CA VAL A 178 12.19 14.10 -2.45
C VAL A 178 11.63 12.80 -3.04
N ASP A 179 10.61 12.22 -2.40
CA ASP A 179 9.80 11.17 -3.00
C ASP A 179 8.64 11.78 -3.79
N HIS A 180 8.80 11.83 -5.12
CA HIS A 180 7.77 12.30 -6.04
C HIS A 180 6.92 11.16 -6.61
N SER A 181 7.08 9.94 -6.07
CA SER A 181 6.31 8.77 -6.46
C SER A 181 4.83 8.93 -6.12
N SER A 182 4.00 8.16 -6.79
CA SER A 182 2.60 7.99 -6.43
C SER A 182 2.31 6.54 -6.05
N TYR A 183 1.44 6.37 -5.06
CA TYR A 183 1.04 5.07 -4.56
C TYR A 183 -0.47 5.04 -4.37
N TRP A 184 -1.12 3.95 -4.76
CA TRP A 184 -2.56 3.82 -4.56
C TRP A 184 -2.98 2.38 -4.29
N VAL A 185 -4.18 2.26 -3.72
CA VAL A 185 -4.87 1.00 -3.43
C VAL A 185 -6.36 1.17 -3.72
N PRO A 186 -7.13 0.08 -3.92
CA PRO A 186 -8.59 0.14 -3.99
C PRO A 186 -9.14 0.85 -2.77
N THR A 187 -10.05 1.81 -2.97
CA THR A 187 -10.67 2.43 -1.81
C THR A 187 -11.50 1.40 -1.03
N LEU A 188 -11.27 1.37 0.27
CA LEU A 188 -12.09 0.66 1.23
C LEU A 188 -13.43 1.39 1.45
N TYR A 189 -14.52 0.63 1.53
CA TYR A 189 -15.84 1.15 1.83
C TYR A 189 -16.48 0.39 2.98
N ASP A 190 -17.14 1.14 3.86
CA ASP A 190 -17.96 0.56 4.91
C ASP A 190 -19.21 -0.11 4.31
N ALA A 191 -19.42 -1.38 4.66
CA ALA A 191 -20.48 -2.18 4.07
C ALA A 191 -21.89 -1.69 4.41
N ALA A 192 -22.07 -1.09 5.59
CA ALA A 192 -23.37 -0.64 6.09
C ALA A 192 -23.74 0.74 5.53
N THR A 193 -22.82 1.70 5.66
CA THR A 193 -23.05 3.10 5.28
C THR A 193 -22.75 3.39 3.82
N LYS A 194 -22.02 2.50 3.12
CA LYS A 194 -21.50 2.70 1.76
C LYS A 194 -20.57 3.90 1.62
N LYS A 195 -20.11 4.48 2.72
CA LYS A 195 -19.16 5.59 2.72
C LYS A 195 -17.73 5.06 2.54
N PRO A 196 -16.86 5.80 1.84
CA PRO A 196 -15.45 5.44 1.76
C PRO A 196 -14.78 5.58 3.13
N VAL A 197 -13.76 4.76 3.35
CA VAL A 197 -12.88 4.83 4.51
C VAL A 197 -11.51 5.29 4.01
N GLU A 198 -11.14 6.51 4.39
CA GLU A 198 -9.84 7.07 4.04
C GLU A 198 -8.73 6.47 4.90
N THR A 199 -7.55 6.36 4.33
CA THR A 199 -6.35 5.92 5.05
C THR A 199 -5.92 7.04 6.01
N THR A 200 -5.74 6.74 7.28
CA THR A 200 -5.23 7.70 8.28
C THR A 200 -3.72 7.64 8.44
N GLY A 201 -3.08 6.63 7.85
CA GLY A 201 -1.63 6.52 7.72
C GLY A 201 -1.28 5.61 6.54
N PHE A 202 -0.28 6.00 5.77
CA PHE A 202 0.21 5.18 4.66
C PHE A 202 1.73 5.24 4.65
N ARG A 203 2.37 4.15 5.07
CA ARG A 203 3.82 4.02 5.09
C ARG A 203 4.27 3.12 3.98
N VAL A 204 5.19 3.62 3.16
CA VAL A 204 5.91 2.82 2.16
C VAL A 204 7.27 2.48 2.73
N TYR A 205 7.47 1.23 3.14
CA TYR A 205 8.78 0.72 3.48
C TYR A 205 9.54 0.34 2.22
N TYR A 206 10.82 0.71 2.18
CA TYR A 206 11.81 0.25 1.21
C TYR A 206 12.86 -0.54 1.96
N ARG A 207 12.84 -1.87 1.82
CA ARG A 207 13.61 -2.74 2.71
C ARG A 207 14.26 -3.92 2.03
N SER A 208 15.29 -4.48 2.66
CA SER A 208 15.65 -5.87 2.38
C SER A 208 14.83 -6.80 3.28
N ILE A 209 13.93 -7.57 2.69
CA ILE A 209 13.20 -8.64 3.38
C ILE A 209 14.03 -9.94 3.46
N ARG A 210 15.34 -9.85 3.23
CA ARG A 210 16.25 -10.99 3.12
C ARG A 210 17.35 -10.92 4.18
N ASN A 211 17.89 -12.08 4.50
CA ASN A 211 18.99 -12.20 5.46
C ASN A 211 20.27 -11.48 4.99
N ASN A 212 20.46 -11.36 3.68
CA ASN A 212 21.55 -10.60 3.07
C ASN A 212 20.99 -9.43 2.23
N SER A 213 21.60 -8.26 2.33
CA SER A 213 21.29 -7.08 1.51
C SER A 213 22.48 -6.57 0.70
N ALA A 214 23.59 -7.30 0.68
CA ALA A 214 24.71 -7.03 -0.21
C ALA A 214 24.25 -7.11 -1.67
N GLY A 215 24.66 -6.13 -2.48
CA GLY A 215 24.32 -6.09 -3.91
C GLY A 215 22.90 -5.63 -4.23
N VAL A 216 22.10 -5.21 -3.23
CA VAL A 216 20.83 -4.52 -3.50
C VAL A 216 21.12 -3.21 -4.23
N MET A 217 20.47 -3.03 -5.39
CA MET A 217 20.60 -1.88 -6.27
C MET A 217 19.49 -0.86 -6.02
N PRO A 218 19.72 0.44 -6.28
CA PRO A 218 18.67 1.44 -6.18
C PRO A 218 17.56 1.18 -7.22
N ILE A 219 16.36 1.65 -6.92
CA ILE A 219 15.23 1.57 -7.85
C ILE A 219 15.43 2.60 -8.98
N PRO A 220 15.24 2.22 -10.25
CA PRO A 220 15.28 3.18 -11.36
C PRO A 220 14.04 4.08 -11.34
N THR A 221 14.23 5.36 -11.68
CA THR A 221 13.14 6.31 -11.85
C THR A 221 12.18 5.85 -12.96
N GLY A 222 10.89 5.90 -12.68
CA GLY A 222 9.80 5.52 -13.58
C GLY A 222 9.35 4.06 -13.49
N LEU A 223 9.93 3.25 -12.59
CA LEU A 223 9.50 1.86 -12.39
C LEU A 223 8.05 1.82 -11.91
N ARG A 224 7.22 1.01 -12.57
CA ARG A 224 5.82 0.75 -12.21
C ARG A 224 5.73 -0.60 -11.53
N MET A 225 4.91 -0.74 -10.50
CA MET A 225 4.76 -2.02 -9.80
C MET A 225 3.32 -2.23 -9.40
N ILE A 226 2.78 -3.45 -9.60
CA ILE A 226 1.48 -3.87 -9.08
C ILE A 226 1.64 -5.15 -8.25
N ALA A 227 1.30 -5.08 -6.95
CA ALA A 227 1.24 -6.23 -6.07
C ALA A 227 -0.21 -6.60 -5.71
N GLY A 228 -0.50 -7.88 -5.53
CA GLY A 228 -1.88 -8.36 -5.33
C GLY A 228 -2.62 -8.63 -6.66
N ASP A 229 -3.93 -8.88 -6.56
CA ASP A 229 -4.79 -9.24 -7.69
C ASP A 229 -6.19 -8.66 -7.54
N ALA A 230 -6.50 -7.61 -8.31
CA ALA A 230 -7.80 -6.94 -8.34
C ALA A 230 -8.97 -7.88 -8.69
N LYS A 231 -8.70 -8.97 -9.45
CA LYS A 231 -9.71 -9.90 -9.93
C LYS A 231 -9.97 -11.03 -8.94
N LYS A 232 -9.15 -11.19 -7.90
CA LYS A 232 -9.34 -12.25 -6.92
C LYS A 232 -10.59 -12.02 -6.07
N LYS A 233 -11.46 -13.02 -6.03
CA LYS A 233 -12.75 -13.03 -5.30
C LYS A 233 -12.82 -14.13 -4.23
N VAL A 234 -11.69 -14.77 -3.95
CA VAL A 234 -11.60 -15.91 -3.03
C VAL A 234 -10.99 -15.45 -1.71
N PRO A 235 -11.68 -15.62 -0.57
CA PRO A 235 -11.16 -15.28 0.75
C PRO A 235 -9.73 -15.71 0.99
N THR A 236 -8.92 -14.79 1.51
CA THR A 236 -7.56 -15.11 1.96
C THR A 236 -7.66 -16.07 3.15
N PRO A 237 -6.97 -17.23 3.13
CA PRO A 237 -7.00 -18.18 4.24
C PRO A 237 -6.55 -17.55 5.55
N ARG A 238 -7.19 -17.90 6.66
CA ARG A 238 -6.83 -17.40 8.01
C ARG A 238 -5.33 -17.60 8.28
N GLY A 239 -4.65 -16.52 8.67
CA GLY A 239 -3.22 -16.55 9.02
C GLY A 239 -2.28 -16.40 7.82
N ALA A 240 -2.80 -16.35 6.59
CA ALA A 240 -1.98 -16.05 5.43
C ALA A 240 -1.60 -14.56 5.35
N GLN A 241 -0.58 -14.26 4.55
CA GLN A 241 -0.24 -12.90 4.16
C GLN A 241 -1.38 -12.27 3.35
N GLY A 242 -1.47 -10.93 3.34
CA GLY A 242 -2.52 -10.21 2.61
C GLY A 242 -3.90 -10.30 3.27
N GLN A 243 -3.92 -10.16 4.60
CA GLN A 243 -5.15 -10.03 5.40
C GLN A 243 -5.15 -8.71 6.14
N PHE A 244 -6.34 -8.16 6.36
CA PHE A 244 -6.51 -7.10 7.33
C PHE A 244 -6.27 -7.63 8.74
N TYR A 245 -5.63 -6.82 9.56
CA TYR A 245 -5.34 -7.12 10.96
C TYR A 245 -5.57 -5.88 11.82
N CYS A 246 -5.68 -6.07 13.12
CA CYS A 246 -5.69 -4.98 14.08
C CYS A 246 -4.29 -4.73 14.63
N ALA A 247 -3.89 -3.47 14.69
CA ALA A 247 -2.63 -3.04 15.30
C ALA A 247 -2.78 -1.64 15.93
N PHE A 248 -1.83 -1.28 16.78
CA PHE A 248 -1.74 0.04 17.40
C PHE A 248 -0.32 0.56 17.23
N TYR A 249 -0.11 1.62 16.44
CA TYR A 249 1.23 2.19 16.26
C TYR A 249 1.83 2.65 17.60
N GLY A 250 2.75 1.83 18.13
CA GLY A 250 3.55 2.09 19.33
C GLY A 250 4.74 1.12 19.43
N PRO A 251 5.78 1.42 20.23
CA PRO A 251 6.91 0.50 20.41
C PRO A 251 6.42 -0.81 21.06
N GLY A 252 6.50 -1.92 20.31
CA GLY A 252 6.05 -3.25 20.76
C GLY A 252 5.14 -4.03 19.79
N ASP A 253 4.87 -3.53 18.59
CA ASP A 253 3.99 -4.18 17.60
C ASP A 253 4.59 -5.46 16.99
N LEU A 254 4.50 -6.60 17.67
CA LEU A 254 4.70 -7.92 17.04
C LEU A 254 3.75 -9.04 17.49
N ASP A 255 2.85 -8.83 18.45
CA ASP A 255 1.85 -9.85 18.80
C ASP A 255 0.50 -9.59 18.11
N GLY A 256 0.53 -9.56 16.77
CA GLY A 256 -0.63 -9.40 15.87
C GLY A 256 -1.72 -10.45 16.04
N VAL A 257 -2.45 -10.40 17.16
CA VAL A 257 -3.39 -11.45 17.60
C VAL A 257 -4.86 -11.09 17.38
N ALA A 258 -5.22 -9.88 16.98
CA ALA A 258 -6.56 -9.59 16.47
C ALA A 258 -6.62 -9.70 14.93
N ARG A 259 -6.27 -10.89 14.42
CA ARG A 259 -6.56 -11.27 13.03
C ARG A 259 -8.02 -11.68 12.91
N SER A 260 -8.63 -11.39 11.75
CA SER A 260 -10.04 -11.68 11.52
C SER A 260 -10.38 -13.15 11.79
N THR A 261 -11.41 -13.41 12.59
CA THR A 261 -11.94 -14.75 12.84
C THR A 261 -12.46 -15.42 11.56
N ASN A 262 -12.92 -14.62 10.58
CA ASN A 262 -13.44 -15.07 9.29
C ASN A 262 -12.45 -14.84 8.12
N GLY A 263 -11.21 -14.45 8.42
CA GLY A 263 -10.13 -14.28 7.44
C GLY A 263 -10.24 -13.04 6.54
N ASN A 264 -11.19 -12.14 6.77
CA ASN A 264 -11.38 -10.96 5.92
C ASN A 264 -11.40 -9.65 6.71
N TRP A 265 -12.34 -9.48 7.63
CA TRP A 265 -12.54 -8.21 8.34
C TRP A 265 -12.43 -8.43 9.84
N PRO A 266 -11.35 -7.99 10.51
CA PRO A 266 -11.27 -8.03 11.95
C PRO A 266 -12.13 -6.91 12.57
N ILE A 267 -12.53 -7.11 13.82
CA ILE A 267 -13.08 -6.05 14.68
C ILE A 267 -12.03 -5.80 15.77
N CYS A 268 -11.51 -4.59 15.81
CA CYS A 268 -10.39 -4.17 16.63
C CYS A 268 -10.88 -3.67 17.99
N GLY A 269 -10.29 -4.19 19.06
CA GLY A 269 -10.44 -3.63 20.39
C GLY A 269 -9.66 -2.32 20.52
N GLU A 270 -9.99 -1.53 21.55
CA GLU A 270 -9.23 -0.33 21.87
C GLU A 270 -7.83 -0.69 22.43
N PRO A 271 -6.76 0.04 22.05
CA PRO A 271 -6.72 1.22 21.17
C PRO A 271 -6.49 0.91 19.66
N ALA A 272 -6.47 -0.36 19.27
CA ALA A 272 -6.07 -0.80 17.92
C ALA A 272 -7.02 -0.35 16.80
N THR A 273 -6.48 -0.13 15.62
CA THR A 273 -7.21 0.21 14.39
C THR A 273 -7.04 -0.86 13.32
N LEU A 274 -7.72 -0.72 12.18
CA LEU A 274 -7.63 -1.62 11.04
C LEU A 274 -6.40 -1.32 10.19
N HIS A 275 -5.60 -2.34 9.87
CA HIS A 275 -4.38 -2.23 9.06
C HIS A 275 -4.32 -3.26 7.94
N PHE A 276 -3.53 -2.97 6.91
CA PHE A 276 -3.17 -3.92 5.85
C PHE A 276 -1.70 -3.77 5.47
N MET A 277 -0.99 -4.90 5.33
CA MET A 277 0.36 -4.94 4.78
C MET A 277 0.38 -5.61 3.41
N LEU A 278 0.94 -4.93 2.42
CA LEU A 278 1.07 -5.43 1.05
C LEU A 278 2.54 -5.44 0.62
N GLN A 279 3.07 -6.63 0.33
CA GLN A 279 4.45 -6.85 -0.09
C GLN A 279 4.58 -6.89 -1.62
N PHE A 280 5.47 -6.07 -2.16
CA PHE A 280 5.82 -6.03 -3.58
C PHE A 280 6.99 -6.99 -3.91
N PRO A 281 7.15 -7.38 -5.19
CA PRO A 281 8.34 -8.04 -5.69
C PRO A 281 9.65 -7.28 -5.36
N ASP A 282 10.76 -8.01 -5.22
CA ASP A 282 12.08 -7.46 -4.86
C ASP A 282 13.18 -7.75 -5.88
N CYS A 283 12.83 -8.35 -7.02
CA CYS A 283 13.74 -8.65 -8.12
C CYS A 283 13.20 -8.05 -9.42
N TRP A 284 14.08 -7.37 -10.16
CA TRP A 284 13.79 -6.65 -11.39
C TRP A 284 14.59 -7.23 -12.56
N ASP A 285 14.00 -7.22 -13.76
CA ASP A 285 14.62 -7.73 -14.99
C ASP A 285 15.85 -6.93 -15.48
N GLY A 286 16.08 -5.76 -14.89
CA GLY A 286 17.23 -4.91 -15.19
C GLY A 286 17.09 -4.10 -16.48
N LYS A 287 15.94 -4.17 -17.15
CA LYS A 287 15.75 -3.59 -18.49
C LYS A 287 14.43 -2.86 -18.69
N ASN A 288 13.35 -3.20 -17.99
CA ASN A 288 12.02 -2.64 -18.25
C ASN A 288 11.38 -1.99 -17.03
N LEU A 289 10.96 -0.74 -17.17
CA LEU A 289 10.18 0.00 -16.17
C LEU A 289 8.73 -0.47 -16.07
N ASP A 290 8.22 -1.16 -17.10
CA ASP A 290 6.91 -1.79 -17.09
C ASP A 290 6.83 -2.91 -18.14
N SER A 291 5.89 -3.83 -17.96
CA SER A 291 5.60 -4.93 -18.88
C SER A 291 4.14 -4.87 -19.36
N PRO A 292 3.76 -5.55 -20.47
CA PRO A 292 2.39 -5.54 -20.99
C PRO A 292 1.29 -5.93 -19.99
N ASN A 293 1.64 -6.73 -18.98
CA ASN A 293 0.74 -7.15 -17.91
C ASN A 293 1.06 -6.49 -16.55
N HIS A 294 1.95 -5.51 -16.54
CA HIS A 294 2.42 -4.73 -15.39
C HIS A 294 3.06 -5.55 -14.25
N LYS A 295 3.47 -6.79 -14.52
CA LYS A 295 4.01 -7.73 -13.52
C LYS A 295 5.26 -8.49 -13.99
N ASP A 296 5.34 -8.91 -15.25
CA ASP A 296 6.41 -9.80 -15.76
C ASP A 296 7.83 -9.22 -15.69
N HIS A 297 7.99 -7.90 -15.62
CA HIS A 297 9.31 -7.27 -15.44
C HIS A 297 9.84 -7.37 -13.99
N LEU A 298 9.05 -7.95 -13.08
CA LEU A 298 9.36 -8.12 -11.67
C LEU A 298 9.13 -9.56 -11.21
N ALA A 299 9.83 -9.97 -10.15
CA ALA A 299 9.64 -11.26 -9.50
C ALA A 299 9.92 -11.20 -7.99
N TYR A 300 9.30 -12.12 -7.25
CA TYR A 300 9.67 -12.34 -5.86
C TYR A 300 10.92 -13.21 -5.80
N GLY A 301 11.97 -12.71 -5.14
CA GLY A 301 13.20 -13.45 -4.90
C GLY A 301 13.08 -14.47 -3.77
N SER A 302 14.17 -15.20 -3.54
CA SER A 302 14.41 -15.96 -2.30
C SER A 302 15.49 -15.25 -1.47
N ASP A 303 15.83 -15.82 -0.31
CA ASP A 303 17.02 -15.40 0.46
C ASP A 303 18.33 -15.63 -0.29
N SER A 304 18.40 -16.66 -1.13
CA SER A 304 19.62 -17.05 -1.82
C SER A 304 19.86 -16.24 -3.10
N ALA A 305 18.81 -15.92 -3.87
CA ALA A 305 18.98 -15.25 -5.15
C ALA A 305 17.68 -14.62 -5.70
N CYS A 306 17.85 -13.73 -6.66
CA CYS A 306 16.79 -13.42 -7.60
C CYS A 306 16.71 -14.48 -8.71
N PRO A 307 15.54 -14.70 -9.33
CA PRO A 307 15.43 -15.56 -10.50
C PRO A 307 16.34 -15.08 -11.64
N ALA A 308 16.78 -16.00 -12.51
CA ALA A 308 17.70 -15.69 -13.61
C ALA A 308 17.16 -14.63 -14.58
N GLY A 309 15.83 -14.56 -14.77
CA GLY A 309 15.18 -13.54 -15.59
C GLY A 309 15.04 -12.17 -14.92
N HIS A 310 15.30 -12.07 -13.61
CA HIS A 310 15.14 -10.87 -12.78
C HIS A 310 16.38 -10.60 -11.94
N PRO A 311 17.57 -10.48 -12.55
CA PRO A 311 18.83 -10.57 -11.81
C PRO A 311 19.11 -9.39 -10.87
N VAL A 312 18.38 -8.27 -11.01
CA VAL A 312 18.63 -7.06 -10.23
C VAL A 312 17.77 -7.05 -8.98
N ARG A 313 18.39 -7.30 -7.81
CA ARG A 313 17.68 -7.13 -6.53
C ARG A 313 17.53 -5.64 -6.20
N ILE A 314 16.32 -5.24 -5.86
CA ILE A 314 15.96 -3.87 -5.45
C ILE A 314 15.35 -3.87 -4.04
N PRO A 315 15.31 -2.73 -3.32
CA PRO A 315 14.52 -2.61 -2.09
C PRO A 315 13.10 -3.10 -2.32
N ALA A 316 12.67 -4.02 -1.48
CA ALA A 316 11.32 -4.56 -1.51
C ALA A 316 10.37 -3.51 -0.92
N LEU A 317 9.39 -3.07 -1.72
CA LEU A 317 8.36 -2.18 -1.22
C LEU A 317 7.39 -2.94 -0.32
N THR A 318 6.98 -2.32 0.78
CA THR A 318 5.79 -2.75 1.50
C THR A 318 4.93 -1.56 1.84
N PHE A 319 3.66 -1.61 1.43
CA PHE A 319 2.66 -0.70 1.96
C PHE A 319 2.19 -1.21 3.31
N ASP A 320 2.33 -0.38 4.33
CA ASP A 320 1.72 -0.54 5.64
C ASP A 320 0.66 0.56 5.78
N ILE A 321 -0.60 0.13 5.69
CA ILE A 321 -1.75 1.00 5.49
C ILE A 321 -2.58 0.96 6.75
N GLN A 322 -2.81 2.13 7.35
CA GLN A 322 -3.69 2.30 8.49
C GLN A 322 -5.00 2.95 8.07
N TYR A 323 -6.09 2.37 8.54
CA TYR A 323 -7.42 2.95 8.48
C TYR A 323 -7.89 3.24 9.91
N GLY A 324 -8.29 4.48 10.21
CA GLY A 324 -8.71 4.93 11.54
C GLY A 324 -10.03 4.34 12.06
N VAL A 325 -10.47 3.21 11.49
CA VAL A 325 -11.69 2.50 11.84
C VAL A 325 -11.36 1.22 12.60
N LYS A 326 -12.35 0.70 13.33
CA LYS A 326 -12.20 -0.51 14.14
C LYS A 326 -12.64 -1.78 13.43
N GLY A 327 -13.36 -1.70 12.32
CA GLY A 327 -14.17 -2.83 11.87
C GLY A 327 -15.62 -2.73 12.31
N THR A 328 -16.50 -3.29 11.50
CA THR A 328 -17.95 -3.35 11.76
C THR A 328 -18.45 -4.77 11.57
N GLN A 329 -19.61 -5.09 12.15
CA GLN A 329 -20.24 -6.40 11.98
C GLN A 329 -20.61 -6.69 10.52
N GLN A 330 -20.99 -5.65 9.77
CA GLN A 330 -21.30 -5.72 8.35
C GLN A 330 -20.05 -5.82 7.47
N GLY A 331 -18.87 -5.57 8.05
CA GLY A 331 -17.57 -5.62 7.39
C GLY A 331 -17.33 -4.47 6.42
N TYR A 332 -16.45 -4.72 5.47
CA TYR A 332 -16.10 -3.78 4.41
C TYR A 332 -16.16 -4.45 3.04
N TYR A 333 -15.94 -3.65 2.01
CA TYR A 333 -15.61 -4.12 0.67
C TYR A 333 -14.59 -3.19 0.04
N LEU A 334 -13.87 -3.69 -0.96
CA LEU A 334 -12.94 -2.92 -1.76
C LEU A 334 -13.64 -2.48 -3.05
N SER A 335 -13.30 -1.31 -3.57
CA SER A 335 -13.83 -0.82 -4.85
C SER A 335 -13.59 -1.79 -6.01
N SER A 336 -12.52 -2.59 -5.97
CA SER A 336 -12.19 -3.66 -6.91
C SER A 336 -13.11 -4.87 -6.83
N ASP A 337 -13.95 -4.96 -5.79
CA ASP A 337 -14.93 -6.01 -5.59
C ASP A 337 -16.15 -5.50 -4.81
N PRO A 338 -17.01 -4.65 -5.42
CA PRO A 338 -18.07 -3.93 -4.72
C PRO A 338 -19.18 -4.86 -4.19
N THR A 339 -19.34 -6.03 -4.80
CA THR A 339 -20.27 -7.06 -4.37
C THR A 339 -19.62 -8.06 -3.41
N GLY A 340 -18.30 -8.13 -3.40
CA GLY A 340 -17.55 -9.06 -2.58
C GLY A 340 -17.51 -8.66 -1.12
N ARG A 341 -17.35 -9.67 -0.29
CA ARG A 341 -17.20 -9.53 1.16
C ARG A 341 -15.82 -9.96 1.63
N SER A 342 -14.88 -10.09 0.69
CA SER A 342 -13.51 -10.50 0.96
C SER A 342 -12.52 -9.37 0.71
N ALA A 343 -11.43 -9.38 1.48
CA ALA A 343 -10.27 -8.51 1.28
C ALA A 343 -9.36 -8.95 0.11
N SER A 344 -9.65 -10.07 -0.55
CA SER A 344 -8.73 -10.73 -1.47
C SER A 344 -8.44 -9.99 -2.76
N SER A 345 -9.31 -9.05 -3.16
CA SER A 345 -9.06 -8.15 -4.30
C SER A 345 -8.12 -6.99 -3.97
N MET A 346 -7.61 -6.92 -2.74
CA MET A 346 -6.60 -5.94 -2.35
C MET A 346 -5.38 -6.06 -3.26
N HIS A 347 -4.98 -4.92 -3.78
CA HIS A 347 -3.77 -4.73 -4.53
C HIS A 347 -3.25 -3.33 -4.24
N GLY A 348 -2.05 -3.07 -4.71
CA GLY A 348 -1.44 -1.78 -4.60
C GLY A 348 -0.52 -1.55 -5.78
N ASP A 349 -0.45 -0.29 -6.13
CA ASP A 349 0.13 0.20 -7.35
C ASP A 349 1.12 1.28 -6.96
N ALA A 350 2.30 1.23 -7.55
CA ALA A 350 3.38 2.16 -7.26
C ALA A 350 3.98 2.66 -8.56
N PHE A 351 4.03 3.98 -8.72
CA PHE A 351 4.73 4.64 -9.81
C PHE A 351 5.90 5.44 -9.24
N LEU A 352 7.10 4.87 -9.35
CA LEU A 352 8.26 5.24 -8.53
C LEU A 352 9.11 6.33 -9.19
N VAL A 353 9.14 7.52 -8.61
CA VAL A 353 9.87 8.69 -9.11
C VAL A 353 10.55 9.41 -7.95
N TRP A 354 11.44 8.70 -7.27
CA TRP A 354 12.35 9.32 -6.31
C TRP A 354 13.40 10.19 -6.99
N ASP A 355 13.84 11.24 -6.30
CA ASP A 355 15.14 11.83 -6.59
C ASP A 355 16.23 10.74 -6.56
N ALA A 356 16.99 10.65 -7.64
CA ALA A 356 17.94 9.56 -7.84
C ALA A 356 19.09 9.58 -6.82
N ASP A 357 19.51 10.78 -6.37
CA ASP A 357 20.57 10.89 -5.36
C ASP A 357 20.08 10.42 -3.99
N ALA A 358 18.87 10.83 -3.60
CA ALA A 358 18.21 10.40 -2.38
C ALA A 358 17.95 8.88 -2.36
N MET A 359 17.46 8.30 -3.47
CA MET A 359 17.26 6.85 -3.61
C MET A 359 18.59 6.10 -3.49
N ASN A 360 19.64 6.57 -4.18
CA ASN A 360 20.97 5.99 -4.10
C ASN A 360 21.52 6.04 -2.67
N LYS A 361 21.41 7.20 -2.01
CA LYS A 361 21.86 7.40 -0.62
C LYS A 361 21.15 6.44 0.33
N ARG A 362 19.82 6.42 0.31
CA ARG A 362 19.01 5.58 1.22
C ARG A 362 19.19 4.09 0.97
N THR A 363 19.30 3.68 -0.29
CA THR A 363 19.61 2.28 -0.63
C THR A 363 20.97 1.89 -0.04
N LYS A 364 21.98 2.75 -0.17
CA LYS A 364 23.32 2.48 0.36
C LYS A 364 23.34 2.46 1.89
N ASP A 365 22.85 3.53 2.50
CA ASP A 365 23.03 3.80 3.93
C ASP A 365 22.06 3.04 4.82
N CYS A 366 20.87 2.72 4.31
CA CYS A 366 19.83 2.07 5.10
C CYS A 366 19.70 0.59 4.74
N VAL A 367 19.58 0.28 3.44
CA VAL A 367 19.32 -1.10 3.00
C VAL A 367 20.60 -1.93 2.97
N VAL A 368 21.65 -1.45 2.29
CA VAL A 368 22.90 -2.20 2.15
C VAL A 368 23.66 -2.27 3.47
N GLN A 369 23.75 -1.16 4.22
CA GLN A 369 24.36 -1.17 5.57
C GLN A 369 23.52 -1.85 6.66
N ARG A 370 22.27 -2.22 6.34
CA ARG A 370 21.32 -2.83 7.28
C ARG A 370 21.02 -1.95 8.50
N ARG A 371 20.57 -0.71 8.25
CA ARG A 371 20.25 0.29 9.26
C ARG A 371 18.84 0.82 9.11
N THR A 372 18.18 1.00 10.25
CA THR A 372 16.83 1.52 10.30
C THR A 372 16.88 3.01 10.02
N CYS A 373 16.21 3.42 8.96
CA CYS A 373 16.04 4.81 8.58
C CYS A 373 14.57 5.19 8.57
N ASP A 374 14.27 6.42 8.98
CA ASP A 374 12.95 7.02 8.87
C ASP A 374 12.88 7.98 7.66
N ASN A 375 11.92 8.91 7.71
CA ASN A 375 11.75 9.92 6.67
C ASN A 375 12.95 10.85 6.54
N ASN A 376 13.75 11.04 7.59
CA ASN A 376 14.80 12.05 7.65
C ASN A 376 16.21 11.47 7.49
N GLY A 377 16.37 10.15 7.55
CA GLY A 377 17.66 9.48 7.45
C GLY A 377 17.77 8.39 8.50
N TYR A 378 18.94 8.21 9.10
CA TYR A 378 19.09 7.26 10.20
C TYR A 378 18.10 7.55 11.32
N LEU A 379 17.37 6.52 11.75
CA LEU A 379 16.51 6.58 12.92
C LEU A 379 17.40 6.40 14.16
N SER A 380 17.76 7.52 14.78
CA SER A 380 18.52 7.60 16.03
C SER A 380 17.65 7.42 17.25
#